data_AF-A0A392W9J9-F1
#
_entry.id   AF-A0A392W9J9-F1
#
_cell.length_a   1.000
_cell.length_b   1.000
_cell.length_c   1.000
_cell.angle_alpha   90.00
_cell.angle_beta   90.00
_cell.angle_gamma   90.00
#
_symmetry.space_group_name_H-M   'P 1'
#
loop_
_entity.id
_entity.type
_entity.pdbx_description
1 polymer ?
#
loop_
_entity_poly.entity_id
_entity_poly.type
_entity_poly.pdbx_seq_one_letter_code
_entity_poly.pdbx_strand_id
1 'polypeptide(L)' 'MQLDEVPSLDVKLSDISIGTSALPTLLPPYYFKDGDNEFNLVDG' A
#
# COMPACT_ATOMS: atom_id res chain seq x y z
N MET A 1 15.52 1.53 18.80
CA MET A 1 15.23 2.24 17.54
C MET A 1 13.85 2.86 17.73
N GLN A 2 13.74 4.18 17.66
CA GLN A 2 12.45 4.87 17.72
C GLN A 2 11.99 5.09 16.28
N LEU A 3 10.76 4.71 15.95
CA LEU A 3 10.20 4.88 14.61
C LEU A 3 9.51 6.23 14.55
N ASP A 4 9.78 7.01 13.51
CA ASP A 4 9.07 8.25 13.27
C ASP A 4 7.62 7.93 12.88
N GLU A 5 6.66 8.67 13.46
CA GLU A 5 5.28 8.60 13.01
C GLU A 5 5.16 9.27 11.64
N VAL A 6 4.66 8.53 10.66
CA VAL A 6 4.39 9.03 9.31
C VAL A 6 2.90 8.81 9.03
N PRO A 7 2.03 9.78 9.40
CA PRO A 7 0.57 9.60 9.30
C PRO A 7 0.09 9.26 7.89
N SER A 8 0.80 9.70 6.85
CA SER A 8 0.46 9.37 5.46
C SER A 8 0.65 7.88 5.12
N LEU A 9 1.26 7.08 5.99
CA LEU A 9 1.41 5.62 5.83
C LEU A 9 0.44 4.83 6.72
N ASP A 10 -0.36 5.49 7.55
CA ASP A 10 -1.37 4.85 8.41
C ASP A 10 -2.65 4.52 7.60
N VAL A 11 -2.48 3.61 6.65
CA VAL A 11 -3.55 3.16 5.74
C VAL A 11 -4.16 1.85 6.21
N LYS A 12 -5.31 1.46 5.63
CA LYS A 12 -6.00 0.23 6.03
C LYS A 12 -5.13 -1.00 5.79
N LEU A 13 -5.14 -1.92 6.76
CA LEU A 13 -4.44 -3.20 6.64
C LEU A 13 -4.90 -4.03 5.43
N SER A 14 -6.15 -3.89 5.00
CA SER A 14 -6.65 -4.54 3.78
C SER A 14 -5.90 -4.08 2.54
N ASP A 15 -5.62 -2.78 2.45
CA ASP A 15 -5.01 -2.17 1.28
C ASP A 15 -3.53 -2.56 1.18
N ILE A 16 -2.87 -2.64 2.34
CA ILE A 16 -1.52 -3.21 2.48
C ILE A 16 -1.50 -4.68 2.06
N SER A 17 -2.45 -5.48 2.56
CA SER A 17 -2.52 -6.92 2.31
C SER A 17 -2.80 -7.25 0.83
N ILE A 18 -3.60 -6.44 0.15
CA ILE A 18 -3.83 -6.58 -1.30
C ILE A 18 -2.58 -6.16 -2.07
N GLY A 19 -1.99 -5.01 -1.73
CA GLY A 19 -0.77 -4.50 -2.37
C GLY A 19 0.37 -5.52 -2.33
N THR A 20 0.67 -6.07 -1.15
CA THR A 20 1.73 -7.10 -0.99
C THR A 20 1.42 -8.42 -1.70
N SER A 21 0.17 -8.66 -2.09
CA SER A 21 -0.21 -9.89 -2.82
C SER A 21 -0.23 -9.69 -4.33
N ALA A 22 -0.04 -8.46 -4.83
CA ALA A 22 -0.20 -8.11 -6.25
C ALA A 22 1.03 -8.50 -7.09
N LEU A 23 1.27 -9.81 -7.22
CA LEU A 23 2.44 -10.38 -7.91
C LEU A 23 2.55 -9.87 -9.36
N PRO A 24 3.67 -9.23 -9.77
CA PRO A 24 3.85 -8.75 -11.12
C PRO A 24 3.62 -9.83 -12.18
N THR A 25 3.01 -9.46 -13.30
CA THR A 25 2.64 -10.34 -14.43
C THR A 25 1.53 -11.37 -14.15
N LEU A 26 1.26 -11.72 -12.89
CA LEU A 26 0.18 -12.63 -12.51
C LEU A 26 -1.09 -11.88 -12.09
N LEU A 27 -0.92 -10.78 -11.35
CA LEU A 27 -2.00 -9.97 -10.81
C LEU A 27 -1.84 -8.51 -11.23
N PRO A 28 -2.95 -7.77 -11.39
CA PRO A 28 -2.89 -6.35 -11.71
C PRO A 28 -2.31 -5.56 -10.52
N PRO A 29 -1.58 -4.46 -10.77
CA PRO A 29 -1.18 -3.53 -9.72
C PRO A 29 -2.39 -3.01 -8.94
N TYR A 30 -2.21 -2.83 -7.64
CA TYR A 30 -3.26 -2.37 -6.74
C TYR A 30 -3.17 -0.87 -6.50
N TYR A 31 -4.24 -0.15 -6.83
CA TYR A 31 -4.34 1.30 -6.62
C TYR A 31 -5.42 1.62 -5.59
N PHE A 32 -5.12 2.56 -4.70
CA PHE A 32 -6.09 3.17 -3.79
C PHE A 32 -5.68 4.59 -3.39
N LYS A 33 -6.63 5.31 -2.78
CA LYS A 33 -6.44 6.65 -2.22
C LYS A 33 -6.70 6.65 -0.73
N ASP A 34 -5.91 7.42 0.00
CA ASP A 34 -6.16 7.76 1.40
C ASP A 34 -5.96 9.26 1.61
N GLY A 35 -7.07 10.00 1.69
CA GLY A 35 -7.07 11.46 1.62
C GLY A 35 -6.50 11.97 0.30
N ASP A 36 -5.49 12.84 0.39
CA ASP A 36 -4.75 13.38 -0.76
C ASP A 36 -3.59 12.47 -1.22
N ASN A 37 -3.35 11.35 -0.52
CA ASN A 37 -2.28 10.41 -0.87
C ASN A 37 -2.77 9.37 -1.89
N GLU A 38 -1.91 9.08 -2.88
CA GLU A 38 -2.16 8.05 -3.89
C GLU A 38 -1.12 6.94 -3.77
N PHE A 39 -1.59 5.69 -3.81
CA PHE A 39 -0.75 4.51 -3.74
C PHE A 39 -0.95 3.65 -4.99
N ASN A 40 0.16 3.26 -5.61
CA ASN A 40 0.21 2.33 -6.72
C ASN A 40 1.16 1.21 -6.32
N LEU A 41 0.62 0.09 -5.86
CA LEU A 41 1.37 -0.99 -5.22
C LEU A 41 1.44 -2.24 -6.11
N VAL A 42 2.54 -2.97 -5.95
CA VAL A 42 2.77 -4.33 -6.44
C VAL A 42 3.31 -5.16 -5.27
N ASP A 43 3.43 -6.47 -5.47
CA ASP A 43 4.10 -7.37 -4.52
C ASP A 43 5.53 -6.89 -4.19
N GLY A 44 5.95 -7.11 -2.94
CA GLY A 44 7.13 -6.51 -2.30
C GLY A 44 8.43 -7.29 -2.49
#